data_AF-A0A8J4CWI7-F1
#
_entry.id   AF-A0A8J4CWI7-F1
#
_cell.length_a   1.000
_cell.length_b   1.000
_cell.length_c   1.000
_cell.angle_alpha   90.00
_cell.angle_beta   90.00
_cell.angle_gamma   90.00
#
_symmetry.space_group_name_H-M   'P 1'
#
loop_
_entity.id
_entity.type
_entity.pdbx_description
1 polymer ?
#
loop_
_entity_poly.entity_id
_entity_poly.type
_entity_poly.pdbx_seq_one_letter_code
_entity_poly.pdbx_strand_id
1 'polypeptide(L)'
;PYISRSFYAFNSETTVHPSDSDGTQLITQRKFLVPTDEAYDNMPSGIPDFPAGGMSHTRLGPTGVVTSRVDMALSERTIPVSRQTSTSKSTSQAGGDGAASDGAIVMR
;
A
#
# COMPACT_ATOMS: atom_id res chain seq x y z
N PRO A 1 -23.81 -21.66 17.33
CA PRO A 1 -23.88 -20.19 17.50
C PRO A 1 -22.70 -19.51 16.78
N TYR A 2 -22.97 -18.85 15.65
CA TYR A 2 -21.98 -18.11 14.88
C TYR A 2 -21.55 -16.87 15.68
N ILE A 3 -20.37 -16.93 16.30
CA ILE A 3 -19.75 -15.75 16.90
C ILE A 3 -19.28 -14.89 15.72
N SER A 4 -19.86 -13.70 15.54
CA SER A 4 -19.40 -12.76 14.52
C SER A 4 -17.97 -12.35 14.86
N ARG A 5 -16.98 -13.01 14.25
CA ARG A 5 -15.60 -12.57 14.29
C ARG A 5 -15.51 -11.36 13.37
N SER A 6 -15.69 -10.16 13.93
CA SER A 6 -15.54 -8.92 13.18
C SER A 6 -14.07 -8.81 12.75
N PHE A 7 -13.78 -9.11 11.48
CA PHE A 7 -12.43 -9.09 10.92
C PHE A 7 -11.80 -7.68 10.85
N TYR A 8 -12.59 -6.63 11.12
CA TYR A 8 -12.15 -5.24 11.06
C TYR A 8 -12.71 -4.45 12.25
N ALA A 9 -11.87 -3.62 12.87
CA ALA A 9 -12.28 -2.56 13.75
C ALA A 9 -12.69 -1.33 12.93
N PHE A 10 -13.91 -0.84 13.15
CA PHE A 10 -14.44 0.35 12.49
C PHE A 10 -14.23 1.59 13.37
N ASN A 11 -13.54 2.59 12.82
CA ASN A 11 -13.45 3.92 13.42
C ASN A 11 -13.98 4.97 12.44
N SER A 12 -14.60 6.03 12.96
CA SER A 12 -15.01 7.16 12.12
C SER A 12 -14.79 8.48 12.81
N GLU A 13 -14.26 9.44 12.06
CA GLU A 13 -14.06 10.82 12.47
C GLU A 13 -14.97 11.70 11.63
N THR A 14 -15.62 12.68 12.27
CA THR A 14 -16.45 13.66 11.56
C THR A 14 -16.00 15.06 11.95
N THR A 15 -15.75 15.88 10.95
CA THR A 15 -15.39 17.28 11.09
C THR A 15 -16.46 18.13 10.43
N VAL A 16 -17.04 19.04 11.20
CA VAL A 16 -18.00 20.03 10.70
C VAL A 16 -17.27 21.36 10.61
N HIS A 17 -17.12 21.89 9.41
CA HIS A 17 -16.49 23.18 9.20
C HIS A 17 -17.47 24.31 9.55
N PRO A 18 -16.99 25.51 9.91
CA PRO A 18 -17.83 26.69 9.99
C PRO A 18 -18.56 26.92 8.67
N SER A 19 -19.75 27.52 8.72
CA SER A 19 -20.46 27.91 7.52
C SER A 19 -19.74 29.04 6.79
N ASP A 20 -19.77 28.98 5.46
CA ASP A 20 -19.30 30.03 4.57
C ASP A 20 -20.28 31.23 4.60
N SER A 21 -19.86 32.37 4.03
CA SER A 21 -20.66 33.60 3.98
C SER A 21 -21.96 33.47 3.18
N ASP A 22 -22.04 32.51 2.27
CA ASP A 22 -23.24 32.16 1.50
C ASP A 22 -24.20 31.22 2.27
N GLY A 23 -23.86 30.86 3.51
CA GLY A 23 -24.61 29.95 4.37
C GLY A 23 -24.38 28.47 4.07
N THR A 24 -23.52 28.13 3.10
CA THR A 24 -23.17 26.72 2.85
C THR A 24 -22.22 26.19 3.93
N GLN A 25 -22.21 24.88 4.14
CA GLN A 25 -21.37 24.25 5.16
C GLN A 25 -20.73 22.98 4.62
N LEU A 26 -19.45 22.79 4.91
CA LEU A 26 -18.74 21.55 4.59
C LEU A 26 -18.72 20.61 5.81
N ILE A 27 -19.10 19.36 5.58
CA ILE A 27 -18.94 18.26 6.53
C ILE A 27 -18.02 17.22 5.90
N THR A 28 -16.96 16.88 6.62
CA THR A 28 -16.00 15.85 6.22
C THR A 28 -16.14 14.67 7.16
N GLN A 29 -16.34 13.47 6.62
CA GLN A 29 -16.38 12.24 7.40
C GLN A 29 -15.30 11.29 6.89
N ARG A 30 -14.44 10.80 7.77
CA ARG A 30 -13.42 9.80 7.49
C ARG A 30 -13.78 8.51 8.21
N LYS A 31 -13.69 7.39 7.52
CA LYS A 31 -13.94 6.05 8.03
C LYS A 31 -12.68 5.22 7.85
N PHE A 32 -12.33 4.46 8.87
CA PHE A 32 -11.16 3.62 8.90
C PHE A 32 -11.59 2.19 9.19
N LEU A 33 -11.01 1.26 8.45
CA LEU A 33 -11.13 -0.16 8.70
C LEU A 33 -9.75 -0.68 9.03
N VAL A 34 -9.56 -1.13 10.26
CA VAL A 34 -8.30 -1.72 10.72
C VAL A 34 -8.51 -3.23 10.81
N PRO A 35 -7.80 -4.05 10.02
CA PRO A 35 -7.89 -5.50 10.17
C PRO A 35 -7.47 -5.92 11.58
N THR A 36 -8.16 -6.90 12.18
CA THR A 36 -7.72 -7.48 13.46
C THR A 36 -6.51 -8.38 13.26
N ASP A 37 -5.81 -8.74 14.34
CA ASP A 37 -4.68 -9.67 14.28
C ASP A 37 -5.09 -11.01 13.65
N GLU A 38 -6.30 -11.49 13.95
CA GLU A 38 -6.82 -12.72 13.33
C GLU A 38 -7.09 -12.54 11.83
N ALA A 39 -7.50 -11.35 11.38
CA ALA A 39 -7.69 -11.07 9.96
C ALA A 39 -6.35 -11.03 9.21
N TYR A 40 -5.29 -10.54 9.86
CA TYR A 40 -3.93 -10.61 9.34
C TYR A 40 -3.42 -12.05 9.28
N ASP A 41 -3.56 -12.84 10.35
CA ASP A 41 -3.06 -14.22 10.42
C ASP A 41 -3.75 -15.17 9.43
N ASN A 42 -5.04 -14.94 9.16
CA ASN A 42 -5.80 -15.75 8.21
C ASN A 42 -5.72 -15.22 6.77
N MET A 43 -4.94 -14.17 6.51
CA MET A 43 -4.90 -13.60 5.18
C MET A 43 -4.13 -14.54 4.22
N PRO A 44 -4.71 -14.87 3.04
CA PRO A 44 -4.00 -15.63 2.02
C PRO A 44 -2.72 -14.89 1.60
N SER A 45 -1.61 -15.61 1.58
CA SER A 45 -0.35 -15.08 1.07
C SER A 45 -0.53 -14.57 -0.36
N GLY A 46 -0.31 -13.27 -0.58
CA GLY A 46 -0.32 -12.68 -1.92
C GLY A 46 -1.58 -11.90 -2.31
N ILE A 47 -2.50 -11.60 -1.38
CA ILE A 47 -3.51 -10.56 -1.64
C ILE A 47 -2.88 -9.18 -1.39
N PRO A 48 -2.79 -8.31 -2.42
CA PRO A 48 -2.10 -7.05 -2.28
C PRO A 48 -2.97 -5.97 -1.65
N ASP A 49 -4.31 -5.99 -1.83
CA ASP A 49 -5.18 -4.85 -1.52
C ASP A 49 -6.17 -5.14 -0.38
N PHE A 50 -6.20 -4.25 0.60
CA PHE A 50 -7.06 -4.33 1.79
C PHE A 50 -8.02 -3.13 1.82
N PRO A 51 -9.29 -3.31 2.21
CA PRO A 51 -10.15 -2.17 2.49
C PRO A 51 -9.62 -1.43 3.71
N ALA A 52 -9.16 -0.19 3.53
CA ALA A 52 -8.63 0.66 4.59
C ALA A 52 -9.65 1.71 5.08
N GLY A 53 -10.77 1.85 4.35
CA GLY A 53 -11.90 2.67 4.73
C GLY A 53 -12.30 3.64 3.62
N GLY A 54 -12.56 4.88 3.97
CA GLY A 54 -13.00 5.89 3.02
C GLY A 54 -13.15 7.28 3.61
N MET A 55 -13.44 8.24 2.75
CA MET A 55 -13.65 9.63 3.12
C MET A 55 -14.80 10.21 2.30
N SER A 56 -15.68 10.97 2.93
CA SER A 56 -16.76 11.69 2.25
C SER A 56 -16.72 13.17 2.58
N HIS A 57 -16.87 14.00 1.56
CA HIS A 57 -17.07 15.44 1.68
C HIS A 57 -18.51 15.76 1.28
N THR A 58 -19.27 16.32 2.21
CA THR A 58 -20.67 16.70 1.99
C THR A 58 -20.79 18.20 2.14
N ARG A 59 -21.25 18.89 1.09
CA ARG A 59 -21.62 20.31 1.16
C ARG A 59 -23.11 20.40 1.41
N LEU A 60 -23.48 21.11 2.46
CA LEU A 60 -24.84 21.48 2.79
C LEU A 60 -25.11 22.91 2.32
N GLY A 61 -26.30 23.15 1.80
CA GLY A 61 -26.81 24.49 1.55
C GLY A 61 -27.30 25.18 2.83
N PRO A 62 -27.72 26.45 2.74
CA PRO A 62 -28.19 27.23 3.89
C PRO A 62 -29.38 26.64 4.64
N THR A 63 -30.17 25.80 3.97
CA THR A 63 -31.32 25.09 4.53
C THR A 63 -30.95 23.75 5.18
N GLY A 64 -29.67 23.37 5.17
CA GLY A 64 -29.20 22.05 5.61
C GLY A 64 -29.38 20.93 4.58
N VAL A 65 -29.89 21.25 3.38
CA VAL A 65 -30.04 20.28 2.29
C VAL A 65 -28.67 20.00 1.66
N VAL A 66 -28.36 18.74 1.38
CA VAL A 66 -27.13 18.35 0.68
C VAL A 66 -27.16 18.89 -0.75
N THR A 67 -26.20 19.74 -1.08
CA THR A 67 -26.04 20.32 -2.43
C THR A 67 -25.06 19.53 -3.27
N SER A 68 -24.04 18.96 -2.64
CA SER A 68 -23.07 18.08 -3.31
C SER A 68 -22.44 17.11 -2.32
N ARG A 69 -22.07 15.92 -2.79
CA ARG A 69 -21.34 14.93 -2.01
C ARG A 69 -20.32 14.23 -2.89
N VAL A 70 -19.12 14.04 -2.35
CA VAL A 70 -18.05 13.25 -2.96
C VAL A 70 -17.62 12.18 -1.98
N ASP A 71 -17.64 10.92 -2.42
CA ASP A 71 -17.19 9.76 -1.66
C ASP A 71 -15.90 9.20 -2.28
N MET A 72 -14.93 8.89 -1.43
CA MET A 72 -13.66 8.27 -1.78
C MET A 72 -13.51 6.96 -0.99
N ALA A 73 -13.15 5.89 -1.67
CA ALA A 73 -12.75 4.64 -1.04
C ALA A 73 -11.22 4.63 -0.86
N LEU A 74 -10.76 4.21 0.32
CA LEU A 74 -9.34 3.95 0.56
C LEU A 74 -9.10 2.46 0.63
N SER A 75 -8.11 2.01 -0.15
CA SER A 75 -7.54 0.67 -0.05
C SER A 75 -6.04 0.79 0.20
N GLU A 76 -5.52 -0.05 1.08
CA GLU A 76 -4.08 -0.17 1.31
C GLU A 76 -3.51 -1.31 0.48
N ARG A 77 -2.34 -1.08 -0.12
CA ARG A 77 -1.63 -2.10 -0.91
C ARG A 77 -0.32 -2.50 -0.23
N THR A 78 -0.17 -3.77 0.15
CA THR A 78 1.13 -4.31 0.59
C THR A 78 1.94 -4.73 -0.64
N ILE A 79 3.12 -4.13 -0.84
CA ILE A 79 4.05 -4.53 -1.90
C ILE A 79 5.08 -5.50 -1.29
N PRO A 80 5.08 -6.79 -1.65
CA PRO A 80 6.06 -7.73 -1.14
C PRO A 80 7.47 -7.31 -1.58
N VAL A 81 8.38 -7.15 -0.62
CA VAL A 81 9.80 -6.93 -0.92
C VAL A 81 10.36 -8.27 -1.37
N SER A 82 10.65 -8.41 -2.66
CA SER A 82 11.42 -9.54 -3.18
C SER A 82 12.72 -9.61 -2.39
N ARG A 83 12.94 -10.68 -1.61
CA ARG A 83 14.29 -11.01 -1.12
C ARG A 83 15.15 -11.23 -2.36
N GLN A 84 15.94 -10.23 -2.73
CA GLN A 84 16.98 -10.38 -3.73
C GLN A 84 18.00 -11.35 -3.11
N THR A 85 17.86 -12.64 -3.41
CA THR A 85 18.88 -13.64 -3.11
C THR A 85 20.12 -13.25 -3.91
N SER A 86 21.07 -12.60 -3.24
CA SER A 86 22.43 -12.41 -3.74
C SER A 86 23.10 -13.77 -3.85
N THR A 87 22.76 -14.49 -4.92
CA THR A 87 23.48 -15.70 -5.32
C THR A 87 24.75 -15.23 -6.02
N SER A 88 25.74 -14.77 -5.26
CA SER A 88 27.10 -14.61 -5.76
C SER A 88 27.67 -15.98 -6.02
N LYS A 89 27.31 -16.58 -7.15
CA LYS A 89 27.98 -17.76 -7.68
C LYS A 89 29.27 -17.27 -8.33
N SER A 90 30.34 -17.19 -7.53
CA SER A 90 31.69 -16.99 -8.05
C SER A 90 32.11 -18.25 -8.82
N THR A 91 31.94 -18.24 -10.13
CA THR A 91 32.62 -19.17 -11.03
C THR A 91 33.88 -18.51 -11.54
N SER A 92 34.99 -18.65 -10.80
CA SER A 92 36.32 -18.37 -11.33
C SER A 92 36.71 -19.48 -12.30
N GLN A 93 36.36 -19.33 -13.57
CA GLN A 93 36.94 -20.09 -14.67
C GLN A 93 37.43 -19.07 -15.71
N ALA A 94 38.66 -18.60 -15.53
CA ALA A 94 39.35 -17.79 -16.52
C ALA A 94 40.11 -18.73 -17.47
N GLY A 95 39.44 -19.14 -18.54
CA GLY A 95 40.11 -19.57 -19.77
C GLY A 95 40.41 -18.31 -20.59
N GLY A 96 41.69 -18.05 -20.84
CA GLY A 96 42.15 -16.96 -21.70
C GLY A 96 43.09 -17.51 -22.77
N ASP A 97 42.53 -17.86 -23.93
CA ASP A 97 43.29 -17.98 -25.17
C ASP A 97 43.60 -16.57 -25.69
N GLY A 98 44.87 -16.22 -25.74
CA GLY A 98 45.39 -15.01 -26.37
C GLY A 98 46.66 -15.36 -27.13
N ALA A 99 46.58 -15.31 -28.47
CA ALA A 99 47.67 -15.65 -29.37
C ALA A 99 48.71 -14.53 -29.52
N ALA A 100 49.97 -14.97 -29.68
CA ALA A 100 51.13 -14.37 -30.37
C ALA A 100 51.85 -13.14 -29.75
N SER A 101 53.09 -13.37 -29.28
CA SER A 101 54.32 -12.87 -29.94
C SER A 101 55.60 -13.33 -29.21
N ASP A 102 56.45 -14.04 -29.95
CA ASP A 102 57.91 -13.93 -30.02
C ASP A 102 58.79 -13.87 -28.75
N GLY A 103 59.76 -14.81 -28.64
CA GLY A 103 61.05 -14.52 -28.00
C GLY A 103 61.58 -15.50 -26.94
N ALA A 104 62.49 -16.37 -27.41
CA ALA A 104 63.67 -16.91 -26.71
C ALA A 104 63.53 -18.01 -25.63
N ILE A 105 63.97 -19.20 -26.05
CA ILE A 105 64.61 -20.29 -25.30
C ILE A 105 65.65 -19.76 -24.30
N VAL A 106 65.70 -20.30 -23.08
CA VAL A 106 66.94 -20.76 -22.43
C VAL A 106 66.65 -21.97 -21.54
N MET A 107 67.22 -23.13 -21.91
CA MET A 107 67.50 -24.24 -21.01
C MET A 107 68.66 -23.84 -20.07
N ARG A 108 68.47 -23.94 -18.75
CA ARG A 108 69.38 -24.60 -17.78
C ARG A 108 68.61 -24.94 -16.51
#